data_AF-A0A517ZL96-F1
#
_entry.id   AF-A0A517ZL96-F1
#
_cell.length_a   1.000
_cell.length_b   1.000
_cell.length_c   1.000
_cell.angle_alpha   90.00
_cell.angle_beta   90.00
_cell.angle_gamma   90.00
#
_symmetry.space_group_name_H-M   'P 1'
#
loop_
_entity.id
_entity.type
_entity.pdbx_description
1 polymer ?
#
loop_
_entity_poly.entity_id
_entity_poly.type
_entity_poly.pdbx_seq_one_letter_code
_entity_poly.pdbx_strand_id
1 'polypeptide(L)'
;MNRVLNEETGISNRMVNTDDQPTMCLQLRRRSLRLAPILPIGAMAVVMSLAAAFGPAQLMAADGTPGDSVPAGSPATAEQDKPDSQLPYGYTPPSVIPPGASSDEEWVVQFGDGGKRATDNARRDFLSVFNRGNFESAEDRENFEKYIQWRLAQFTLRKYLTANPQQQQIGSMRSKWLRDVDRARKAGPTIFQAYVDTLVRETPKLFKYHMVARLNAAVLLAELNETPAEGNKPAVPLLAVTEPLLDFLGQQNQLGVVRVPAVRGLARVIRDGQPPEKIRDDIITAFVNELQNGDPKNDALATTIAEELGRLGIVNGSDRTPVVVNALTKTLADKKRGYRSRSEAAAALGRLSLDNTINVRLIAFEIAALAQEMATTFEKEAAEAQKNELNPNYVAWKKPFFNLYTAFKGDKRVNIERGHGLSNKDGLNGATKQTVNAAYGQVLPLILSILVEKPIEPKDQDAILQWLEANKPPSRKVHDSFKEIISDDQSQAPGTLSSATASNTEANN
;
A
#
# COMPACT_ATOMS: atom_id res chain seq x y z
N MET A 1 -25.05 7.61 0.67
CA MET A 1 -23.63 7.69 0.27
C MET A 1 -22.63 7.40 1.41
N ASN A 2 -22.98 7.52 2.70
CA ASN A 2 -22.11 7.11 3.83
C ASN A 2 -22.32 5.67 4.35
N ARG A 3 -23.00 4.78 3.60
CA ARG A 3 -23.37 3.43 4.09
C ARG A 3 -22.74 2.26 3.33
N VAL A 4 -21.92 2.52 2.31
CA VAL A 4 -21.30 1.47 1.47
C VAL A 4 -19.79 1.33 1.70
N LEU A 5 -19.20 2.12 2.61
CA LEU A 5 -17.75 2.09 2.90
C LEU A 5 -17.37 1.40 4.23
N ASN A 6 -18.32 0.76 4.93
CA ASN A 6 -18.08 0.17 6.26
C ASN A 6 -18.03 -1.37 6.31
N GLU A 7 -18.10 -2.07 5.18
CA GLU A 7 -18.14 -3.55 5.18
C GLU A 7 -16.79 -4.25 4.86
N GLU A 8 -15.73 -3.52 4.51
CA GLU A 8 -14.43 -4.14 4.15
C GLU A 8 -13.35 -4.13 5.25
N THR A 9 -13.64 -3.65 6.44
CA THR A 9 -12.71 -3.74 7.58
C THR A 9 -13.37 -4.47 8.73
N GLY A 10 -13.19 -5.80 8.78
CA GLY A 10 -13.58 -6.65 9.91
C GLY A 10 -12.79 -6.33 11.19
N ILE A 11 -12.99 -5.13 11.72
CA ILE A 11 -12.49 -4.66 13.02
C ILE A 11 -13.71 -4.41 13.89
N SER A 12 -13.94 -5.35 14.80
CA SER A 12 -14.94 -5.25 15.86
C SER A 12 -14.59 -4.09 16.80
N ASN A 13 -15.33 -2.98 16.71
CA ASN A 13 -15.30 -1.94 17.74
C ASN A 13 -16.14 -2.41 18.93
N ARG A 14 -15.46 -2.89 19.97
CA ARG A 14 -16.08 -3.16 21.28
C ARG A 14 -16.25 -1.83 22.02
N MET A 15 -17.49 -1.60 22.42
CA MET A 15 -18.02 -0.44 23.14
C MET A 15 -17.12 0.02 24.30
N VAL A 16 -16.87 1.33 24.35
CA VAL A 16 -16.50 2.05 25.58
C VAL A 16 -17.68 2.96 25.91
N ASN A 17 -18.32 2.67 27.04
CA ASN A 17 -19.34 3.50 27.68
C ASN A 17 -18.80 4.91 27.92
N THR A 18 -19.58 5.92 27.55
CA THR A 18 -19.35 7.32 27.93
C THR A 18 -20.64 7.88 28.52
N ASP A 19 -20.87 7.57 29.80
CA ASP A 19 -21.65 8.42 30.68
C ASP A 19 -20.64 9.32 31.41
N ASP A 20 -20.68 10.62 31.12
CA ASP A 20 -20.57 11.71 32.09
C ASP A 20 -20.42 13.05 31.35
N GLN A 21 -21.54 13.79 31.29
CA GLN A 21 -21.53 15.25 31.19
C GLN A 21 -21.31 15.81 32.60
N PRO A 22 -20.67 16.99 32.73
CA PRO A 22 -21.53 18.09 33.17
C PRO A 22 -21.30 19.42 32.43
N THR A 23 -22.43 20.09 32.31
CA THR A 23 -22.71 21.50 32.05
C THR A 23 -21.94 22.48 32.97
N MET A 24 -21.50 23.61 32.42
CA MET A 24 -21.74 24.99 32.92
C MET A 24 -21.02 26.03 32.03
N CYS A 25 -21.78 26.88 31.32
CA CYS A 25 -22.16 28.26 31.67
C CYS A 25 -21.18 29.37 31.25
N LEU A 26 -21.58 30.08 30.18
CA LEU A 26 -21.64 31.54 30.04
C LEU A 26 -20.71 32.40 30.93
N GLN A 27 -19.78 33.12 30.30
CA GLN A 27 -19.59 34.56 30.59
C GLN A 27 -19.25 35.37 29.33
N LEU A 28 -20.14 36.33 29.06
CA LEU A 28 -19.98 37.47 28.16
C LEU A 28 -19.29 38.63 28.91
N ARG A 29 -18.32 39.31 28.26
CA ARG A 29 -18.02 40.75 28.40
C ARG A 29 -17.11 41.18 27.23
N ARG A 30 -17.65 41.81 26.17
CA ARG A 30 -17.78 43.26 25.94
C ARG A 30 -16.48 44.08 26.07
N ARG A 31 -15.93 44.52 24.92
CA ARG A 31 -15.67 45.92 24.48
C ARG A 31 -15.08 45.86 23.05
N SER A 32 -15.80 46.24 21.97
CA SER A 32 -15.94 47.61 21.39
C SER A 32 -14.59 48.24 21.02
N LEU A 33 -14.32 48.89 19.88
CA LEU A 33 -15.06 49.33 18.69
C LEU A 33 -13.96 50.00 17.82
N ARG A 34 -13.96 49.85 16.49
CA ARG A 34 -13.64 50.93 15.52
C ARG A 34 -13.91 50.49 14.06
N LEU A 35 -14.98 51.08 13.54
CA LEU A 35 -15.39 51.33 12.14
C LEU A 35 -14.33 52.19 11.41
N ALA A 36 -14.18 52.34 10.08
CA ALA A 36 -14.84 51.91 8.82
C ALA A 36 -13.91 52.38 7.63
N PRO A 37 -14.38 52.67 6.39
CA PRO A 37 -14.84 51.79 5.28
C PRO A 37 -14.08 52.03 3.93
N ILE A 38 -14.42 51.29 2.86
CA ILE A 38 -14.82 51.76 1.49
C ILE A 38 -14.81 50.59 0.45
N LEU A 39 -15.92 50.46 -0.28
CA LEU A 39 -16.29 49.60 -1.43
C LEU A 39 -15.75 50.19 -2.79
N PRO A 40 -15.83 49.56 -4.01
CA PRO A 40 -16.99 48.82 -4.56
C PRO A 40 -16.70 47.59 -5.48
N ILE A 41 -17.62 46.62 -5.49
CA ILE A 41 -18.55 46.21 -6.58
C ILE A 41 -17.90 45.98 -7.96
N GLY A 42 -17.87 44.71 -8.38
CA GLY A 42 -17.61 44.28 -9.75
C GLY A 42 -18.07 42.83 -9.97
N ALA A 43 -19.10 42.67 -10.78
CA ALA A 43 -19.85 41.46 -11.14
C ALA A 43 -19.04 40.19 -11.44
N MET A 44 -19.60 39.03 -11.09
CA MET A 44 -20.01 38.00 -12.07
C MET A 44 -20.88 36.94 -11.40
N ALA A 45 -22.15 36.92 -11.80
CA ALA A 45 -23.01 35.75 -11.72
C ALA A 45 -22.66 34.81 -12.88
N VAL A 46 -22.79 33.50 -12.66
CA VAL A 46 -23.38 32.48 -13.56
C VAL A 46 -22.95 31.06 -13.09
N VAL A 47 -23.95 30.18 -13.05
CA VAL A 47 -23.93 28.72 -12.77
C VAL A 47 -23.88 28.24 -11.30
N MET A 48 -25.06 28.09 -10.69
CA MET A 48 -25.37 26.90 -9.87
C MET A 48 -26.90 26.69 -9.82
N SER A 49 -27.39 25.76 -10.63
CA SER A 49 -28.74 25.20 -10.53
C SER A 49 -28.63 23.69 -10.71
N LEU A 50 -28.70 22.92 -9.62
CA LEU A 50 -29.19 21.53 -9.53
C LEU A 50 -28.91 20.96 -8.13
N ALA A 51 -29.80 21.29 -7.19
CA ALA A 51 -29.90 20.60 -5.90
C ALA A 51 -31.32 20.76 -5.35
N ALA A 52 -32.26 19.94 -5.83
CA ALA A 52 -33.55 19.71 -5.17
C ALA A 52 -34.23 18.48 -5.78
N ALA A 53 -34.07 17.31 -5.16
CA ALA A 53 -35.09 16.27 -5.16
C ALA A 53 -34.75 15.22 -4.09
N PHE A 54 -35.79 14.72 -3.43
CA PHE A 54 -35.82 13.61 -2.46
C PHE A 54 -35.65 13.98 -0.98
N GLY A 55 -36.79 14.38 -0.39
CA GLY A 55 -37.10 14.15 1.02
C GLY A 55 -37.60 12.72 1.29
N PRO A 56 -37.70 12.31 2.56
CA PRO A 56 -37.93 10.93 2.97
C PRO A 56 -39.41 10.64 3.31
N ALA A 57 -39.89 9.45 2.95
CA ALA A 57 -41.11 8.83 3.51
C ALA A 57 -40.78 7.34 3.74
N GLN A 58 -40.62 6.93 5.01
CA GLN A 58 -41.59 6.14 5.77
C GLN A 58 -42.01 4.83 5.11
N LEU A 59 -41.64 3.71 5.74
CA LEU A 59 -42.56 2.57 5.90
C LEU A 59 -42.14 1.74 7.12
N MET A 60 -43.15 1.45 7.93
CA MET A 60 -43.12 0.79 9.22
C MET A 60 -43.20 -0.74 9.12
N ALA A 61 -42.87 -1.34 10.26
CA ALA A 61 -42.97 -2.73 10.71
C ALA A 61 -44.13 -3.61 10.18
N ALA A 62 -43.88 -4.91 10.17
CA ALA A 62 -44.87 -5.93 10.54
C ALA A 62 -44.18 -7.18 11.11
N ASP A 63 -44.48 -7.46 12.38
CA ASP A 63 -44.28 -8.71 13.10
C ASP A 63 -45.10 -9.86 12.48
N GLY A 64 -44.61 -11.09 12.66
CA GLY A 64 -45.40 -12.29 12.36
C GLY A 64 -44.62 -13.60 12.54
N THR A 65 -44.52 -14.08 13.78
CA THR A 65 -44.45 -15.53 14.11
C THR A 65 -45.87 -15.97 14.51
N PRO A 66 -46.33 -17.21 14.25
CA PRO A 66 -45.90 -18.39 15.03
C PRO A 66 -46.01 -19.77 14.32
N GLY A 67 -45.51 -20.83 14.97
CA GLY A 67 -46.02 -22.20 14.73
C GLY A 67 -45.05 -23.35 15.02
N ASP A 68 -45.18 -23.95 16.20
CA ASP A 68 -44.57 -25.21 16.62
C ASP A 68 -45.08 -26.44 15.82
N SER A 69 -44.19 -27.42 15.53
CA SER A 69 -44.50 -28.85 15.64
C SER A 69 -43.23 -29.72 15.58
N VAL A 70 -43.17 -30.72 16.46
CA VAL A 70 -42.10 -31.71 16.72
C VAL A 70 -42.57 -33.09 16.17
N PRO A 71 -41.81 -34.20 16.27
CA PRO A 71 -40.59 -34.64 15.58
C PRO A 71 -40.82 -35.87 14.65
N ALA A 72 -39.87 -36.21 13.77
CA ALA A 72 -39.73 -37.59 13.27
C ALA A 72 -38.29 -37.89 12.88
N GLY A 73 -37.74 -38.96 13.46
CA GLY A 73 -36.37 -39.41 13.22
C GLY A 73 -36.23 -40.30 11.98
N SER A 74 -35.02 -40.30 11.40
CA SER A 74 -34.33 -41.38 10.66
C SER A 74 -33.07 -40.79 9.99
N PRO A 75 -32.15 -41.61 9.46
CA PRO A 75 -31.14 -42.39 10.14
C PRO A 75 -29.73 -41.84 9.86
N ALA A 76 -28.73 -42.39 10.57
CA ALA A 76 -27.32 -42.12 10.35
C ALA A 76 -26.94 -42.26 8.87
N THR A 77 -26.69 -41.13 8.21
CA THR A 77 -26.08 -41.09 6.88
C THR A 77 -24.60 -40.83 7.09
N ALA A 78 -23.77 -41.74 6.59
CA ALA A 78 -22.33 -41.61 6.60
C ALA A 78 -21.94 -40.22 6.06
N GLU A 79 -21.20 -39.49 6.88
CA GLU A 79 -20.66 -38.16 6.58
C GLU A 79 -19.62 -38.32 5.46
N GLN A 80 -20.10 -38.28 4.21
CA GLN A 80 -19.26 -38.05 3.04
C GLN A 80 -18.79 -36.61 3.14
N ASP A 81 -17.50 -36.43 3.45
CA ASP A 81 -16.77 -35.16 3.32
C ASP A 81 -17.17 -34.47 2.01
N LYS A 82 -18.03 -33.46 2.11
CA LYS A 82 -18.24 -32.52 1.01
C LYS A 82 -16.98 -31.65 0.96
N PRO A 83 -16.24 -31.59 -0.16
CA PRO A 83 -15.21 -30.58 -0.31
C PRO A 83 -15.88 -29.22 -0.40
N ASP A 84 -16.03 -28.56 0.75
CA ASP A 84 -16.55 -27.18 0.93
C ASP A 84 -15.57 -26.12 0.41
N SER A 85 -15.08 -26.30 -0.81
CA SER A 85 -14.24 -25.33 -1.48
C SER A 85 -14.68 -25.17 -2.93
N GLN A 86 -15.94 -24.77 -3.14
CA GLN A 86 -16.27 -24.10 -4.38
C GLN A 86 -15.57 -22.74 -4.36
N LEU A 87 -14.36 -22.73 -4.94
CA LEU A 87 -13.73 -21.52 -5.42
C LEU A 87 -14.76 -20.74 -6.26
N PRO A 88 -14.68 -19.40 -6.33
CA PRO A 88 -15.64 -18.58 -7.08
C PRO A 88 -15.92 -19.17 -8.46
N TYR A 89 -17.18 -19.18 -8.90
CA TYR A 89 -17.58 -19.78 -10.17
C TYR A 89 -16.65 -19.32 -11.31
N GLY A 90 -15.99 -20.26 -11.97
CA GLY A 90 -15.03 -20.01 -13.06
C GLY A 90 -13.58 -19.75 -12.62
N TYR A 91 -13.26 -19.70 -11.32
CA TYR A 91 -11.87 -19.60 -10.86
C TYR A 91 -11.18 -20.95 -10.90
N THR A 92 -10.28 -21.13 -11.86
CA THR A 92 -9.33 -22.23 -11.90
C THR A 92 -8.02 -21.79 -11.23
N PRO A 93 -7.61 -22.40 -10.10
CA PRO A 93 -6.33 -22.09 -9.51
C PRO A 93 -5.22 -22.41 -10.53
N PRO A 94 -4.14 -21.59 -10.57
CA PRO A 94 -3.06 -21.83 -11.50
C PRO A 94 -2.49 -23.24 -11.30
N SER A 95 -2.29 -23.97 -12.40
CA SER A 95 -1.79 -25.34 -12.38
C SER A 95 -0.33 -25.45 -11.91
N VAL A 96 0.42 -24.34 -11.95
CA VAL A 96 1.81 -24.25 -11.53
C VAL A 96 1.93 -23.23 -10.41
N ILE A 97 2.39 -23.68 -9.25
CA ILE A 97 2.72 -22.79 -8.13
C ILE A 97 3.95 -21.96 -8.54
N PRO A 98 3.92 -20.62 -8.38
CA PRO A 98 5.07 -19.78 -8.69
C PRO A 98 6.34 -20.28 -8.00
N PRO A 99 7.52 -20.22 -8.67
CA PRO A 99 8.78 -20.53 -8.01
C PRO A 99 8.93 -19.74 -6.71
N GLY A 100 9.21 -20.43 -5.60
CA GLY A 100 9.34 -19.83 -4.28
C GLY A 100 8.03 -19.59 -3.51
N ALA A 101 6.86 -19.92 -4.06
CA ALA A 101 5.61 -19.91 -3.28
C ALA A 101 5.51 -21.12 -2.34
N SER A 102 6.02 -22.28 -2.75
CA SER A 102 6.10 -23.47 -1.91
C SER A 102 7.55 -23.79 -1.51
N SER A 103 7.70 -24.34 -0.31
CA SER A 103 8.91 -25.01 0.17
C SER A 103 8.46 -26.09 1.14
N ASP A 104 9.08 -27.26 1.03
CA ASP A 104 8.86 -28.39 1.92
C ASP A 104 9.84 -28.41 3.10
N GLU A 105 10.77 -27.46 3.14
CA GLU A 105 11.69 -27.32 4.25
C GLU A 105 10.94 -26.85 5.50
N GLU A 106 11.26 -27.46 6.64
CA GLU A 106 10.78 -27.03 7.94
C GLU A 106 11.99 -26.64 8.81
N TRP A 107 11.89 -25.51 9.49
CA TRP A 107 12.79 -25.21 10.60
C TRP A 107 12.28 -25.94 11.83
N VAL A 108 13.04 -26.93 12.31
CA VAL A 108 12.69 -27.67 13.51
C VAL A 108 13.63 -27.27 14.64
N VAL A 109 13.05 -26.81 15.74
CA VAL A 109 13.76 -26.57 17.02
C VAL A 109 13.22 -27.59 18.01
N GLN A 110 14.10 -28.32 18.69
CA GLN A 110 13.72 -29.36 19.65
C GLN A 110 14.17 -29.00 21.07
N PHE A 111 13.33 -29.34 22.05
CA PHE A 111 13.63 -29.26 23.48
C PHE A 111 13.89 -30.68 24.01
N GLY A 112 15.05 -31.25 23.69
CA GLY A 112 15.40 -32.63 24.08
C GLY A 112 14.36 -33.67 23.64
N ASP A 113 14.41 -34.85 24.27
CA ASP A 113 13.61 -36.02 23.85
C ASP A 113 12.18 -36.04 24.41
N GLY A 114 11.79 -35.03 25.21
CA GLY A 114 10.57 -35.05 26.01
C GLY A 114 9.26 -34.66 25.29
N GLY A 115 9.30 -34.40 23.97
CA GLY A 115 8.13 -34.04 23.17
C GLY A 115 7.33 -32.86 23.75
N LYS A 116 6.01 -33.02 23.89
CA LYS A 116 5.10 -31.97 24.41
C LYS A 116 5.49 -31.48 25.81
N ARG A 117 5.91 -32.40 26.70
CA ARG A 117 6.25 -32.06 28.09
C ARG A 117 7.45 -31.12 28.15
N ALA A 118 8.46 -31.34 27.29
CA ALA A 118 9.62 -30.46 27.23
C ALA A 118 9.26 -29.07 26.69
N THR A 119 8.40 -28.99 25.68
CA THR A 119 7.86 -27.71 25.18
C THR A 119 7.05 -26.96 26.24
N ASP A 120 6.24 -27.67 27.03
CA ASP A 120 5.45 -27.08 28.12
C ASP A 120 6.37 -26.58 29.26
N ASN A 121 7.46 -27.29 29.56
CA ASN A 121 8.49 -26.83 30.50
C ASN A 121 9.19 -25.57 29.97
N ALA A 122 9.70 -25.60 28.74
CA ALA A 122 10.35 -24.45 28.12
C ALA A 122 9.43 -23.22 28.06
N ARG A 123 8.11 -23.43 27.85
CA ARG A 123 7.12 -22.36 27.94
C ARG A 123 6.99 -21.81 29.36
N ARG A 124 6.98 -22.65 30.38
CA ARG A 124 6.91 -22.20 31.78
C ARG A 124 8.16 -21.39 32.15
N ASP A 125 9.33 -21.84 31.74
CA ASP A 125 10.60 -21.16 31.98
C ASP A 125 10.65 -19.82 31.22
N PHE A 126 10.22 -19.79 29.96
CA PHE A 126 10.06 -18.55 29.20
C PHE A 126 9.10 -17.56 29.88
N LEU A 127 7.99 -18.04 30.46
CA LEU A 127 7.04 -17.18 31.18
C LEU A 127 7.55 -16.73 32.55
N SER A 128 8.40 -17.53 33.22
CA SER A 128 8.97 -17.16 34.51
C SER A 128 9.92 -15.97 34.37
N VAL A 129 10.71 -15.90 33.29
CA VAL A 129 11.56 -14.74 32.96
C VAL A 129 10.74 -13.43 32.90
N PHE A 130 9.56 -13.43 32.28
CA PHE A 130 8.71 -12.25 32.27
C PHE A 130 8.20 -11.85 33.65
N ASN A 131 7.86 -12.83 34.49
CA ASN A 131 7.35 -12.55 35.83
C ASN A 131 8.45 -12.05 36.77
N ARG A 132 9.69 -12.52 36.57
CA ARG A 132 10.86 -12.09 37.34
C ARG A 132 11.41 -10.73 36.88
N GLY A 133 11.33 -10.44 35.58
CA GLY A 133 11.86 -9.20 34.99
C GLY A 133 13.38 -9.18 34.79
N ASN A 134 14.06 -10.31 35.04
CA ASN A 134 15.50 -10.49 34.85
C ASN A 134 15.85 -11.93 34.44
N PHE A 135 17.09 -12.12 33.99
CA PHE A 135 17.68 -13.44 33.77
C PHE A 135 18.50 -13.83 35.00
N GLU A 136 18.26 -15.01 35.57
CA GLU A 136 19.01 -15.50 36.75
C GLU A 136 20.38 -16.08 36.37
N SER A 137 20.51 -16.59 35.14
CA SER A 137 21.72 -17.21 34.63
C SER A 137 21.85 -17.04 33.11
N ALA A 138 23.02 -17.36 32.57
CA ALA A 138 23.21 -17.41 31.11
C ALA A 138 22.35 -18.51 30.45
N GLU A 139 22.16 -19.64 31.14
CA GLU A 139 21.30 -20.73 30.69
C GLU A 139 19.82 -20.31 30.62
N ASP A 140 19.36 -19.50 31.58
CA ASP A 140 18.01 -18.93 31.57
C ASP A 140 17.77 -18.06 30.33
N ARG A 141 18.77 -17.25 29.95
CA ARG A 141 18.74 -16.47 28.71
C ARG A 141 18.77 -17.36 27.46
N GLU A 142 19.62 -18.38 27.41
CA GLU A 142 19.67 -19.31 26.28
C GLU A 142 18.33 -20.03 26.08
N ASN A 143 17.72 -20.52 27.15
CA ASN A 143 16.42 -21.18 27.12
C ASN A 143 15.31 -20.22 26.65
N PHE A 144 15.36 -18.97 27.09
CA PHE A 144 14.46 -17.91 26.63
C PHE A 144 14.59 -17.66 25.11
N GLU A 145 15.81 -17.49 24.61
CA GLU A 145 16.07 -17.28 23.18
C GLU A 145 15.68 -18.51 22.34
N LYS A 146 15.96 -19.72 22.84
CA LYS A 146 15.56 -20.99 22.20
C LYS A 146 14.05 -21.15 22.12
N TYR A 147 13.31 -20.69 23.12
CA TYR A 147 11.84 -20.66 23.06
C TYR A 147 11.31 -19.70 22.00
N ILE A 148 11.94 -18.54 21.82
CA ILE A 148 11.62 -17.62 20.73
C ILE A 148 11.86 -18.28 19.38
N GLN A 149 13.02 -18.90 19.17
CA GLN A 149 13.35 -19.64 17.94
C GLN A 149 12.34 -20.75 17.66
N TRP A 150 11.97 -21.55 18.66
CA TRP A 150 10.97 -22.60 18.50
C TRP A 150 9.62 -22.08 18.02
N ARG A 151 9.20 -20.92 18.53
CA ARG A 151 7.95 -20.30 18.09
C ARG A 151 8.04 -19.73 16.68
N LEU A 152 9.19 -19.22 16.25
CA LEU A 152 9.41 -18.76 14.87
C LEU A 152 9.38 -19.96 13.91
N ALA A 153 10.04 -21.06 14.28
CA ALA A 153 10.03 -22.34 13.57
C ALA A 153 8.61 -22.86 13.31
N GLN A 154 7.64 -22.58 14.20
CA GLN A 154 6.24 -22.98 13.97
C GLN A 154 5.67 -22.39 12.67
N PHE A 155 6.13 -21.23 12.17
CA PHE A 155 5.65 -20.69 10.89
C PHE A 155 6.01 -21.55 9.67
N THR A 156 7.00 -22.44 9.81
CA THR A 156 7.46 -23.30 8.72
C THR A 156 6.78 -24.67 8.70
N LEU A 157 6.08 -25.05 9.78
CA LEU A 157 5.53 -26.41 9.88
C LEU A 157 4.33 -26.58 8.95
N ARG A 158 4.36 -27.62 8.12
CA ARG A 158 3.35 -27.93 7.11
C ARG A 158 1.93 -28.01 7.65
N LYS A 159 1.76 -28.53 8.88
CA LYS A 159 0.46 -28.58 9.57
C LYS A 159 -0.22 -27.21 9.74
N TYR A 160 0.54 -26.12 9.72
CA TYR A 160 0.02 -24.76 9.82
C TYR A 160 -0.08 -24.05 8.47
N LEU A 161 0.48 -24.64 7.41
CA LEU A 161 0.51 -24.09 6.06
C LEU A 161 -0.65 -24.57 5.18
N THR A 162 -1.31 -25.67 5.53
CA THR A 162 -2.44 -26.22 4.77
C THR A 162 -3.75 -25.49 5.06
N ALA A 163 -4.65 -25.46 4.08
CA ALA A 163 -5.98 -24.84 4.16
C ALA A 163 -6.97 -25.66 5.01
N ASN A 164 -6.59 -25.95 6.25
CA ASN A 164 -7.50 -26.50 7.24
C ASN A 164 -8.22 -25.30 7.92
N PRO A 165 -9.51 -25.39 8.32
CA PRO A 165 -10.22 -24.37 9.11
C PRO A 165 -9.46 -23.85 10.36
N GLN A 166 -8.39 -24.52 10.76
CA GLN A 166 -7.37 -24.06 11.69
C GLN A 166 -6.45 -22.93 11.19
N GLN A 167 -6.62 -22.35 9.99
CA GLN A 167 -5.87 -21.17 9.50
C GLN A 167 -5.92 -19.95 10.45
N GLN A 168 -6.90 -19.90 11.36
CA GLN A 168 -6.89 -18.98 12.51
C GLN A 168 -5.60 -19.07 13.35
N GLN A 169 -4.85 -20.17 13.26
CA GLN A 169 -3.66 -20.42 14.06
C GLN A 169 -2.50 -19.50 13.70
N ILE A 170 -2.23 -19.19 12.42
CA ILE A 170 -1.13 -18.27 12.04
C ILE A 170 -1.42 -16.85 12.53
N GLY A 171 -2.63 -16.34 12.31
CA GLY A 171 -3.07 -15.04 12.85
C GLY A 171 -3.01 -15.01 14.38
N SER A 172 -3.39 -16.11 15.04
CA SER A 172 -3.27 -16.25 16.49
C SER A 172 -1.80 -16.25 16.95
N MET A 173 -0.89 -16.85 16.18
CA MET A 173 0.54 -16.88 16.47
C MET A 173 1.13 -15.48 16.43
N ARG A 174 0.84 -14.71 15.36
CA ARG A 174 1.24 -13.30 15.27
C ARG A 174 0.70 -12.47 16.45
N SER A 175 -0.58 -12.64 16.77
CA SER A 175 -1.20 -11.93 17.91
C SER A 175 -0.56 -12.31 19.24
N LYS A 176 -0.14 -13.58 19.42
CA LYS A 176 0.60 -14.00 20.61
C LYS A 176 1.97 -13.32 20.68
N TRP A 177 2.69 -13.20 19.56
CA TRP A 177 3.98 -12.51 19.50
C TRP A 177 3.89 -11.05 19.94
N LEU A 178 2.97 -10.28 19.35
CA LEU A 178 2.79 -8.88 19.72
C LEU A 178 2.45 -8.71 21.21
N ARG A 179 1.61 -9.60 21.77
CA ARG A 179 1.33 -9.62 23.20
C ARG A 179 2.56 -9.91 24.06
N ASP A 180 3.45 -10.77 23.58
CA ASP A 180 4.67 -11.10 24.30
C ASP A 180 5.73 -9.99 24.18
N VAL A 181 5.76 -9.22 23.08
CA VAL A 181 6.53 -7.96 23.00
C VAL A 181 6.06 -7.00 24.09
N ASP A 182 4.74 -6.80 24.23
CA ASP A 182 4.18 -5.94 25.27
C ASP A 182 4.45 -6.47 26.68
N ARG A 183 4.40 -7.80 26.86
CA ARG A 183 4.77 -8.44 28.13
C ARG A 183 6.25 -8.25 28.44
N ALA A 184 7.13 -8.40 27.46
CA ALA A 184 8.56 -8.15 27.60
C ALA A 184 8.83 -6.71 28.03
N ARG A 185 8.13 -5.75 27.41
CA ARG A 185 8.20 -4.33 27.78
C ARG A 185 7.78 -4.08 29.22
N LYS A 186 6.70 -4.72 29.68
CA LYS A 186 6.22 -4.63 31.08
C LYS A 186 7.16 -5.32 32.07
N ALA A 187 7.85 -6.38 31.66
CA ALA A 187 8.78 -7.12 32.50
C ALA A 187 10.06 -6.33 32.78
N GLY A 188 10.51 -5.50 31.83
CA GLY A 188 11.63 -4.57 32.03
C GLY A 188 12.48 -4.38 30.77
N PRO A 189 13.33 -3.34 30.73
CA PRO A 189 14.11 -2.98 29.54
C PRO A 189 15.06 -4.10 29.10
N THR A 190 15.69 -4.81 30.04
CA THR A 190 16.61 -5.93 29.74
C THR A 190 15.91 -7.08 29.03
N ILE A 191 14.71 -7.46 29.50
CA ILE A 191 13.93 -8.54 28.90
C ILE A 191 13.37 -8.12 27.55
N PHE A 192 12.85 -6.89 27.46
CA PHE A 192 12.41 -6.31 26.18
C PHE A 192 13.51 -6.32 25.14
N GLN A 193 14.70 -5.82 25.47
CA GLN A 193 15.84 -5.76 24.56
C GLN A 193 16.25 -7.16 24.10
N ALA A 194 16.44 -8.10 25.03
CA ALA A 194 16.80 -9.48 24.69
C ALA A 194 15.74 -10.14 23.78
N TYR A 195 14.46 -9.87 24.02
CA TYR A 195 13.37 -10.39 23.20
C TYR A 195 13.40 -9.84 21.78
N VAL A 196 13.48 -8.51 21.62
CA VAL A 196 13.47 -7.89 20.29
C VAL A 196 14.76 -8.17 19.52
N ASP A 197 15.92 -8.21 20.18
CA ASP A 197 17.20 -8.57 19.55
C ASP A 197 17.15 -9.99 18.97
N THR A 198 16.58 -10.93 19.74
CA THR A 198 16.40 -12.31 19.27
C THR A 198 15.43 -12.36 18.08
N LEU A 199 14.33 -11.61 18.13
CA LEU A 199 13.40 -11.54 16.99
C LEU A 199 14.06 -10.97 15.74
N VAL A 200 14.77 -9.85 15.85
CA VAL A 200 15.47 -9.19 14.74
C VAL A 200 16.52 -10.13 14.13
N ARG A 201 17.29 -10.84 14.97
CA ARG A 201 18.34 -11.78 14.54
C ARG A 201 17.79 -13.05 13.89
N GLU A 202 16.71 -13.62 14.43
CA GLU A 202 16.24 -14.96 14.06
C GLU A 202 15.16 -14.96 12.98
N THR A 203 14.31 -13.92 12.94
CA THR A 203 13.20 -13.82 11.97
C THR A 203 13.65 -13.90 10.50
N PRO A 204 14.80 -13.32 10.09
CA PRO A 204 15.28 -13.40 8.71
C PRO A 204 15.51 -14.83 8.20
N LYS A 205 15.75 -15.80 9.09
CA LYS A 205 15.84 -17.22 8.71
C LYS A 205 14.56 -17.71 8.05
N LEU A 206 13.41 -17.12 8.34
CA LEU A 206 12.12 -17.48 7.76
C LEU A 206 11.98 -17.12 6.27
N PHE A 207 12.84 -16.23 5.73
CA PHE A 207 12.72 -15.71 4.36
C PHE A 207 13.01 -16.73 3.25
N LYS A 208 13.58 -17.89 3.57
CA LYS A 208 13.81 -18.97 2.59
C LYS A 208 12.70 -20.03 2.54
N TYR A 209 11.80 -20.06 3.52
CA TYR A 209 10.80 -21.12 3.68
C TYR A 209 9.55 -20.89 2.83
N HIS A 210 8.41 -21.50 3.15
CA HIS A 210 7.14 -21.32 2.44
C HIS A 210 6.70 -19.84 2.42
N MET A 211 6.01 -19.37 1.36
CA MET A 211 5.63 -17.94 1.20
C MET A 211 4.93 -17.36 2.43
N VAL A 212 4.10 -18.17 3.09
CA VAL A 212 3.35 -17.79 4.30
C VAL A 212 4.30 -17.48 5.46
N ALA A 213 5.38 -18.25 5.63
CA ALA A 213 6.40 -17.97 6.63
C ALA A 213 7.13 -16.66 6.32
N ARG A 214 7.50 -16.44 5.05
CA ARG A 214 8.17 -15.21 4.59
C ARG A 214 7.31 -13.97 4.83
N LEU A 215 6.03 -14.05 4.44
CA LEU A 215 5.06 -12.98 4.61
C LEU A 215 4.90 -12.63 6.10
N ASN A 216 4.70 -13.64 6.96
CA ASN A 216 4.53 -13.41 8.39
C ASN A 216 5.82 -12.91 9.07
N ALA A 217 6.99 -13.33 8.59
CA ALA A 217 8.27 -12.82 9.05
C ALA A 217 8.43 -11.33 8.72
N ALA A 218 8.13 -10.93 7.49
CA ALA A 218 8.17 -9.54 7.08
C ALA A 218 7.15 -8.67 7.83
N VAL A 219 5.92 -9.18 8.04
CA VAL A 219 4.91 -8.51 8.86
C VAL A 219 5.36 -8.38 10.32
N LEU A 220 5.91 -9.46 10.91
CA LEU A 220 6.38 -9.44 12.30
C LEU A 220 7.43 -8.36 12.50
N LEU A 221 8.48 -8.35 11.67
CA LEU A 221 9.52 -7.31 11.72
C LEU A 221 8.93 -5.92 11.47
N ALA A 222 8.07 -5.78 10.46
CA ALA A 222 7.43 -4.51 10.16
C ALA A 222 6.60 -3.99 11.34
N GLU A 223 5.96 -4.83 12.16
CA GLU A 223 5.09 -4.47 13.29
C GLU A 223 5.84 -4.25 14.62
N LEU A 224 7.14 -4.53 14.71
CA LEU A 224 7.91 -4.30 15.94
C LEU A 224 8.02 -2.80 16.27
N ASN A 225 7.81 -2.48 17.54
CA ASN A 225 7.82 -1.11 18.06
C ASN A 225 8.77 -0.99 19.24
N GLU A 226 9.60 0.05 19.22
CA GLU A 226 10.38 0.47 20.38
C GLU A 226 9.44 0.98 21.48
N THR A 227 8.55 1.92 21.13
CA THR A 227 7.51 2.43 22.03
C THR A 227 6.11 2.18 21.44
N PRO A 228 5.13 1.78 22.27
CA PRO A 228 3.76 1.57 21.80
C PRO A 228 3.07 2.89 21.47
N ALA A 229 1.93 2.83 20.79
CA ALA A 229 1.11 4.01 20.56
C ALA A 229 0.53 4.52 21.89
N GLU A 230 0.53 5.84 22.08
CA GLU A 230 0.03 6.50 23.30
C GLU A 230 -0.91 7.65 22.93
N GLY A 231 -2.21 7.46 23.18
CA GLY A 231 -3.25 8.43 22.82
C GLY A 231 -3.22 8.74 21.32
N ASN A 232 -2.90 9.99 20.97
CA ASN A 232 -2.79 10.46 19.59
C ASN A 232 -1.39 10.33 18.98
N LYS A 233 -0.40 9.81 19.73
CA LYS A 233 0.95 9.58 19.22
C LYS A 233 1.02 8.18 18.60
N PRO A 234 1.47 8.05 17.34
CA PRO A 234 1.69 6.73 16.73
C PRO A 234 2.79 5.96 17.47
N ALA A 235 2.79 4.64 17.35
CA ALA A 235 3.84 3.79 17.88
C ALA A 235 5.17 4.06 17.16
N VAL A 236 6.28 4.12 17.90
CA VAL A 236 7.61 4.33 17.31
C VAL A 236 8.15 2.97 16.85
N PRO A 237 8.42 2.78 15.55
CA PRO A 237 8.96 1.54 15.01
C PRO A 237 10.36 1.26 15.54
N LEU A 238 10.67 -0.03 15.74
CA LEU A 238 11.99 -0.45 16.18
C LEU A 238 13.02 -0.26 15.05
N LEU A 239 14.00 0.62 15.20
CA LEU A 239 14.98 0.93 14.15
C LEU A 239 15.83 -0.28 13.71
N ALA A 240 16.10 -1.22 14.63
CA ALA A 240 16.91 -2.41 14.37
C ALA A 240 16.33 -3.34 13.29
N VAL A 241 15.04 -3.21 12.94
CA VAL A 241 14.42 -4.02 11.87
C VAL A 241 14.81 -3.56 10.46
N THR A 242 15.42 -2.37 10.34
CA THR A 242 15.62 -1.72 9.04
C THR A 242 16.50 -2.54 8.12
N GLU A 243 17.68 -2.97 8.60
CA GLU A 243 18.62 -3.76 7.80
C GLU A 243 18.00 -5.10 7.34
N PRO A 244 17.42 -5.94 8.22
CA PRO A 244 16.71 -7.15 7.79
C PRO A 244 15.61 -6.94 6.74
N LEU A 245 14.86 -5.82 6.84
CA LEU A 245 13.80 -5.51 5.89
C LEU A 245 14.36 -4.99 4.55
N LEU A 246 15.45 -4.23 4.55
CA LEU A 246 16.15 -3.79 3.35
C LEU A 246 16.74 -4.99 2.60
N ASP A 247 17.42 -5.88 3.31
CA ASP A 247 17.97 -7.11 2.76
C ASP A 247 16.88 -7.95 2.11
N PHE A 248 15.74 -8.12 2.79
CA PHE A 248 14.61 -8.88 2.26
C PHE A 248 13.96 -8.21 1.04
N LEU A 249 13.86 -6.88 1.02
CA LEU A 249 13.34 -6.14 -0.14
C LEU A 249 14.25 -6.33 -1.37
N GLY A 250 15.58 -6.33 -1.17
CA GLY A 250 16.58 -6.49 -2.24
C GLY A 250 16.68 -7.89 -2.84
N GLN A 251 16.09 -8.91 -2.19
CA GLN A 251 16.10 -10.28 -2.68
C GLN A 251 15.19 -10.47 -3.91
N GLN A 252 15.79 -10.57 -5.09
CA GLN A 252 15.09 -10.70 -6.37
C GLN A 252 14.35 -12.04 -6.54
N ASN A 253 14.71 -13.07 -5.77
CA ASN A 253 14.04 -14.37 -5.77
C ASN A 253 12.74 -14.39 -4.94
N GLN A 254 12.35 -13.27 -4.33
CA GLN A 254 11.13 -13.16 -3.53
C GLN A 254 9.94 -12.68 -4.37
N LEU A 255 8.79 -13.30 -4.14
CA LEU A 255 7.52 -12.87 -4.76
C LEU A 255 7.22 -11.42 -4.34
N GLY A 256 6.78 -10.57 -5.29
CA GLY A 256 6.48 -9.17 -5.00
C GLY A 256 5.51 -8.98 -3.82
N VAL A 257 4.50 -9.86 -3.71
CA VAL A 257 3.50 -9.81 -2.63
C VAL A 257 4.09 -10.03 -1.23
N VAL A 258 5.12 -10.88 -1.09
CA VAL A 258 5.73 -11.13 0.23
C VAL A 258 6.62 -9.98 0.67
N ARG A 259 7.12 -9.16 -0.26
CA ARG A 259 7.95 -7.97 0.00
C ARG A 259 7.12 -6.73 0.38
N VAL A 260 5.81 -6.70 0.12
CA VAL A 260 4.92 -5.56 0.45
C VAL A 260 4.96 -5.16 1.93
N PRO A 261 4.89 -6.08 2.92
CA PRO A 261 5.01 -5.71 4.33
C PRO A 261 6.34 -5.06 4.69
N ALA A 262 7.44 -5.46 4.03
CA ALA A 262 8.75 -4.85 4.25
C ALA A 262 8.75 -3.38 3.83
N VAL A 263 8.20 -3.06 2.65
CA VAL A 263 8.02 -1.67 2.19
C VAL A 263 7.22 -0.86 3.20
N ARG A 264 6.11 -1.39 3.71
CA ARG A 264 5.28 -0.71 4.72
C ARG A 264 6.01 -0.52 6.06
N GLY A 265 6.79 -1.52 6.49
CA GLY A 265 7.62 -1.44 7.70
C GLY A 265 8.68 -0.35 7.58
N LEU A 266 9.41 -0.33 6.47
CA LEU A 266 10.44 0.67 6.17
C LEU A 266 9.86 2.08 6.02
N ALA A 267 8.69 2.23 5.38
CA ALA A 267 7.99 3.51 5.32
C ALA A 267 7.54 3.98 6.73
N ARG A 268 7.12 3.04 7.60
CA ARG A 268 6.81 3.37 9.00
C ARG A 268 8.05 3.86 9.73
N VAL A 269 9.21 3.22 9.53
CA VAL A 269 10.50 3.65 10.10
C VAL A 269 10.74 5.12 9.79
N ILE A 270 10.63 5.56 8.52
CA ILE A 270 10.80 6.96 8.16
C ILE A 270 9.75 7.86 8.81
N ARG A 271 8.46 7.51 8.68
CA ARG A 271 7.33 8.37 9.06
C ARG A 271 7.23 8.58 10.57
N ASP A 272 7.32 7.50 11.33
CA ASP A 272 7.00 7.47 12.75
C ASP A 272 8.27 7.31 13.62
N GLY A 273 9.37 6.80 13.05
CA GLY A 273 10.63 6.51 13.76
C GLY A 273 11.68 7.61 13.74
N GLN A 274 11.56 8.59 12.83
CA GLN A 274 12.54 9.68 12.65
C GLN A 274 14.00 9.20 12.63
N PRO A 275 14.34 8.25 11.72
CA PRO A 275 15.64 7.62 11.72
C PRO A 275 16.75 8.62 11.33
N PRO A 276 18.02 8.31 11.63
CA PRO A 276 19.16 9.06 11.09
C PRO A 276 19.08 9.21 9.57
N GLU A 277 19.60 10.33 9.05
CA GLU A 277 19.56 10.69 7.61
C GLU A 277 20.05 9.56 6.71
N LYS A 278 21.17 8.93 7.05
CA LYS A 278 21.70 7.77 6.30
C LYS A 278 20.66 6.65 6.14
N ILE A 279 19.99 6.26 7.22
CA ILE A 279 18.99 5.19 7.20
C ILE A 279 17.79 5.59 6.34
N ARG A 280 17.32 6.84 6.47
CA ARG A 280 16.26 7.37 5.62
C ARG A 280 16.64 7.28 4.15
N ASP A 281 17.86 7.68 3.80
CA ASP A 281 18.34 7.71 2.43
C ASP A 281 18.55 6.30 1.86
N ASP A 282 19.03 5.35 2.67
CA ASP A 282 19.14 3.93 2.30
C ASP A 282 17.76 3.33 1.94
N ILE A 283 16.73 3.64 2.73
CA ILE A 283 15.34 3.21 2.46
C ILE A 283 14.80 3.83 1.17
N ILE A 284 14.95 5.15 1.00
CA ILE A 284 14.49 5.84 -0.21
C ILE A 284 15.21 5.29 -1.44
N THR A 285 16.51 5.03 -1.33
CA THR A 285 17.32 4.45 -2.40
C THR A 285 16.83 3.04 -2.76
N ALA A 286 16.53 2.20 -1.78
CA ALA A 286 15.96 0.87 -2.02
C ALA A 286 14.60 0.95 -2.73
N PHE A 287 13.71 1.87 -2.33
CA PHE A 287 12.42 2.09 -2.98
C PHE A 287 12.57 2.58 -4.42
N VAL A 288 13.45 3.56 -4.66
CA VAL A 288 13.74 4.08 -6.00
C VAL A 288 14.35 2.99 -6.89
N ASN A 289 15.30 2.22 -6.39
CA ASN A 289 15.93 1.14 -7.13
C ASN A 289 14.95 0.04 -7.51
N GLU A 290 14.05 -0.37 -6.61
CA GLU A 290 13.03 -1.38 -6.93
C GLU A 290 12.01 -0.84 -7.96
N LEU A 291 11.64 0.45 -7.92
CA LEU A 291 10.78 1.05 -8.96
C LEU A 291 11.46 1.18 -10.33
N GLN A 292 12.78 1.36 -10.37
CA GLN A 292 13.50 1.56 -11.63
C GLN A 292 14.02 0.26 -12.24
N ASN A 293 14.49 -0.66 -11.41
CA ASN A 293 15.21 -1.86 -11.83
C ASN A 293 14.49 -3.17 -11.46
N GLY A 294 13.46 -3.12 -10.61
CA GLY A 294 12.67 -4.29 -10.23
C GLY A 294 11.73 -4.75 -11.34
N ASP A 295 11.32 -6.02 -11.27
CA ASP A 295 10.45 -6.64 -12.27
C ASP A 295 9.14 -5.85 -12.45
N PRO A 296 8.85 -5.33 -13.66
CA PRO A 296 7.65 -4.56 -13.93
C PRO A 296 6.35 -5.37 -13.73
N LYS A 297 6.42 -6.71 -13.73
CA LYS A 297 5.27 -7.59 -13.45
C LYS A 297 4.87 -7.62 -11.97
N ASN A 298 5.74 -7.18 -11.05
CA ASN A 298 5.44 -7.09 -9.63
C ASN A 298 4.60 -5.84 -9.30
N ASP A 299 3.45 -5.70 -9.95
CA ASP A 299 2.60 -4.51 -9.91
C ASP A 299 2.13 -4.16 -8.49
N ALA A 300 1.82 -5.15 -7.64
CA ALA A 300 1.43 -4.93 -6.25
C ALA A 300 2.56 -4.29 -5.40
N LEU A 301 3.81 -4.71 -5.64
CA LEU A 301 4.97 -4.15 -4.95
C LEU A 301 5.23 -2.74 -5.43
N ALA A 302 5.27 -2.52 -6.75
CA ALA A 302 5.47 -1.20 -7.34
C ALA A 302 4.36 -0.20 -6.92
N THR A 303 3.11 -0.64 -6.89
CA THR A 303 1.97 0.16 -6.37
C THR A 303 2.23 0.56 -4.91
N THR A 304 2.63 -0.38 -4.06
CA THR A 304 2.88 -0.10 -2.64
C THR A 304 4.04 0.89 -2.47
N ILE A 305 5.13 0.72 -3.23
CA ILE A 305 6.27 1.63 -3.15
C ILE A 305 5.87 3.03 -3.61
N ALA A 306 5.14 3.16 -4.71
CA ALA A 306 4.64 4.45 -5.20
C ALA A 306 3.72 5.13 -4.17
N GLU A 307 2.80 4.38 -3.58
CA GLU A 307 1.89 4.86 -2.53
C GLU A 307 2.69 5.40 -1.32
N GLU A 308 3.65 4.63 -0.81
CA GLU A 308 4.43 5.01 0.35
C GLU A 308 5.38 6.19 0.07
N LEU A 309 6.05 6.24 -1.07
CA LEU A 309 6.86 7.41 -1.48
C LEU A 309 6.01 8.69 -1.51
N GLY A 310 4.79 8.61 -2.06
CA GLY A 310 3.85 9.74 -2.06
C GLY A 310 3.37 10.14 -0.66
N ARG A 311 3.24 9.19 0.28
CA ARG A 311 2.85 9.46 1.68
C ARG A 311 3.98 10.08 2.50
N LEU A 312 5.21 9.66 2.25
CA LEU A 312 6.38 10.19 2.95
C LEU A 312 6.63 11.66 2.60
N GLY A 313 6.17 12.14 1.44
CA GLY A 313 6.31 13.54 1.03
C GLY A 313 7.76 13.95 0.74
N ILE A 314 8.69 12.98 0.69
CA ILE A 314 10.11 13.19 0.43
C ILE A 314 10.30 13.32 -1.08
N VAL A 315 10.88 14.43 -1.50
CA VAL A 315 11.13 14.75 -2.92
C VAL A 315 12.57 14.44 -3.29
N ASN A 316 13.50 14.85 -2.43
CA ASN A 316 14.93 14.87 -2.70
C ASN A 316 15.66 13.73 -1.97
N GLY A 317 16.73 13.26 -2.60
CA GLY A 317 17.73 12.40 -1.94
C GLY A 317 18.73 13.21 -1.12
N SER A 318 19.75 12.52 -0.61
CA SER A 318 20.86 13.11 0.16
C SER A 318 21.63 14.19 -0.62
N ASP A 319 21.73 14.02 -1.94
CA ASP A 319 22.39 14.94 -2.88
C ASP A 319 21.51 16.13 -3.30
N ARG A 320 20.32 16.27 -2.69
CA ARG A 320 19.30 17.27 -3.03
C ARG A 320 18.74 17.15 -4.44
N THR A 321 18.98 16.05 -5.16
CA THR A 321 18.33 15.81 -6.45
C THR A 321 16.95 15.18 -6.25
N PRO A 322 15.96 15.49 -7.11
CA PRO A 322 14.58 15.02 -6.94
C PRO A 322 14.40 13.57 -7.41
N VAL A 323 15.17 12.64 -6.82
CA VAL A 323 15.22 11.22 -7.21
C VAL A 323 13.86 10.54 -7.13
N VAL A 324 13.03 10.90 -6.14
CA VAL A 324 11.71 10.31 -5.94
C VAL A 324 10.76 10.73 -7.06
N VAL A 325 10.76 12.02 -7.42
CA VAL A 325 9.94 12.54 -8.53
C VAL A 325 10.34 11.88 -9.85
N ASN A 326 11.64 11.76 -10.10
CA ASN A 326 12.14 11.09 -11.30
C ASN A 326 11.75 9.61 -11.36
N ALA A 327 11.89 8.88 -10.25
CA ALA A 327 11.48 7.48 -10.17
C ALA A 327 9.98 7.30 -10.44
N LEU A 328 9.12 8.08 -9.76
CA LEU A 328 7.67 8.00 -9.95
C LEU A 328 7.25 8.42 -11.36
N THR A 329 7.87 9.44 -11.95
CA THR A 329 7.55 9.87 -13.33
C THR A 329 7.98 8.80 -14.35
N LYS A 330 9.11 8.13 -14.14
CA LYS A 330 9.50 6.97 -14.95
C LYS A 330 8.52 5.80 -14.78
N THR A 331 8.12 5.48 -13.55
CA THR A 331 7.11 4.44 -13.28
C THR A 331 5.78 4.77 -13.96
N LEU A 332 5.34 6.02 -13.95
CA LEU A 332 4.15 6.49 -14.65
C LEU A 332 4.24 6.24 -16.17
N ALA A 333 5.38 6.56 -16.78
CA ALA A 333 5.63 6.45 -18.21
C ALA A 333 6.00 5.02 -18.68
N ASP A 334 6.26 4.09 -17.77
CA ASP A 334 6.70 2.72 -18.07
C ASP A 334 5.52 1.84 -18.52
N LYS A 335 5.41 1.64 -19.84
CA LYS A 335 4.35 0.82 -20.46
C LYS A 335 4.43 -0.67 -20.12
N LYS A 336 5.55 -1.16 -19.58
CA LYS A 336 5.67 -2.57 -19.16
C LYS A 336 4.98 -2.84 -17.82
N ARG A 337 4.66 -1.78 -17.06
CA ARG A 337 4.00 -1.88 -15.75
C ARG A 337 2.49 -1.86 -15.87
N GLY A 338 1.82 -2.46 -14.89
CA GLY A 338 0.37 -2.45 -14.79
C GLY A 338 -0.20 -1.05 -14.53
N TYR A 339 -1.44 -0.82 -14.94
CA TYR A 339 -2.11 0.47 -14.77
C TYR A 339 -2.26 0.88 -13.29
N ARG A 340 -2.32 -0.08 -12.37
CA ARG A 340 -2.44 0.21 -10.94
C ARG A 340 -1.19 0.87 -10.39
N SER A 341 0.01 0.34 -10.67
CA SER A 341 1.26 0.97 -10.23
C SER A 341 1.51 2.31 -10.95
N ARG A 342 1.25 2.40 -12.25
CA ARG A 342 1.39 3.66 -13.03
C ARG A 342 0.46 4.76 -12.52
N SER A 343 -0.82 4.44 -12.28
CA SER A 343 -1.78 5.41 -11.74
C SER A 343 -1.49 5.78 -10.28
N GLU A 344 -1.04 4.85 -9.45
CA GLU A 344 -0.61 5.19 -8.09
C GLU A 344 0.65 6.08 -8.09
N ALA A 345 1.57 5.90 -9.05
CA ALA A 345 2.69 6.82 -9.26
C ALA A 345 2.21 8.23 -9.64
N ALA A 346 1.20 8.36 -10.51
CA ALA A 346 0.54 9.65 -10.78
C ALA A 346 -0.04 10.29 -9.52
N ALA A 347 -0.79 9.51 -8.73
CA ALA A 347 -1.37 9.98 -7.48
C ALA A 347 -0.29 10.43 -6.47
N ALA A 348 0.80 9.67 -6.36
CA ALA A 348 1.94 9.99 -5.51
C ALA A 348 2.62 11.30 -5.93
N LEU A 349 2.84 11.52 -7.23
CA LEU A 349 3.36 12.79 -7.77
C LEU A 349 2.48 13.99 -7.40
N GLY A 350 1.16 13.82 -7.39
CA GLY A 350 0.23 14.85 -6.92
C GLY A 350 0.41 15.21 -5.44
N ARG A 351 0.84 14.27 -4.60
CA ARG A 351 1.04 14.48 -3.15
C ARG A 351 2.35 15.22 -2.85
N LEU A 352 3.41 14.99 -3.63
CA LEU A 352 4.75 15.55 -3.38
C LEU A 352 4.83 17.08 -3.50
N SER A 353 5.69 17.72 -2.70
CA SER A 353 5.94 19.17 -2.77
C SER A 353 6.88 19.51 -3.93
N LEU A 354 6.34 19.68 -5.14
CA LEU A 354 7.13 19.96 -6.34
C LEU A 354 7.54 21.45 -6.40
N ASP A 355 8.81 21.72 -6.63
CA ASP A 355 9.31 23.08 -6.85
C ASP A 355 9.36 23.45 -8.35
N ASN A 356 9.81 24.67 -8.65
CA ASN A 356 9.88 25.20 -10.01
C ASN A 356 11.00 24.62 -10.88
N THR A 357 11.91 23.82 -10.32
CA THR A 357 12.94 23.10 -11.08
C THR A 357 12.39 21.81 -11.69
N ILE A 358 11.28 21.31 -11.16
CA ILE A 358 10.59 20.13 -11.67
C ILE A 358 9.75 20.49 -12.90
N ASN A 359 9.89 19.69 -13.95
CA ASN A 359 9.07 19.79 -15.15
C ASN A 359 7.64 19.25 -14.91
N VAL A 360 6.82 20.03 -14.20
CA VAL A 360 5.43 19.67 -13.89
C VAL A 360 4.56 19.55 -15.15
N ARG A 361 4.93 20.24 -16.24
CA ARG A 361 4.22 20.12 -17.54
C ARG A 361 4.37 18.71 -18.12
N LEU A 362 5.58 18.15 -18.08
CA LEU A 362 5.82 16.76 -18.46
C LEU A 362 5.00 15.80 -17.60
N ILE A 363 4.96 15.98 -16.28
CA ILE A 363 4.17 15.12 -15.40
C ILE A 363 2.68 15.17 -15.79
N ALA A 364 2.11 16.36 -15.97
CA ALA A 364 0.71 16.51 -16.37
C ALA A 364 0.42 15.86 -17.74
N PHE A 365 1.37 15.97 -18.68
CA PHE A 365 1.31 15.32 -19.98
C PHE A 365 1.29 13.79 -19.87
N GLU A 366 2.20 13.20 -19.09
CA GLU A 366 2.29 11.74 -18.91
C GLU A 366 1.05 11.18 -18.18
N ILE A 367 0.44 11.94 -17.25
CA ILE A 367 -0.83 11.54 -16.62
C ILE A 367 -1.96 11.52 -17.64
N ALA A 368 -2.04 12.52 -18.53
CA ALA A 368 -3.03 12.55 -19.60
C ALA A 368 -2.82 11.41 -20.62
N ALA A 369 -1.56 11.11 -20.95
CA ALA A 369 -1.23 9.99 -21.82
C ALA A 369 -1.65 8.65 -21.21
N LEU A 370 -1.38 8.45 -19.91
CA LEU A 370 -1.87 7.26 -19.19
C LEU A 370 -3.40 7.18 -19.18
N ALA A 371 -4.10 8.30 -18.98
CA ALA A 371 -5.57 8.34 -18.98
C ALA A 371 -6.15 7.88 -20.33
N GLN A 372 -5.56 8.35 -21.44
CA GLN A 372 -5.94 7.93 -22.79
C GLN A 372 -5.69 6.44 -23.02
N GLU A 373 -4.56 5.91 -22.57
CA GLU A 373 -4.19 4.50 -22.73
C GLU A 373 -5.14 3.59 -21.95
N MET A 374 -5.45 3.98 -20.71
CA MET A 374 -6.41 3.31 -19.84
C MET A 374 -7.83 3.33 -20.43
N ALA A 375 -8.29 4.48 -20.94
CA ALA A 375 -9.60 4.60 -21.58
C ALA A 375 -9.72 3.69 -22.81
N THR A 376 -8.70 3.71 -23.68
CA THR A 376 -8.65 2.85 -24.87
C THR A 376 -8.67 1.37 -24.51
N THR A 377 -7.95 0.97 -23.46
CA THR A 377 -7.92 -0.43 -23.01
C THR A 377 -9.24 -0.85 -22.38
N PHE A 378 -9.81 -0.01 -21.53
CA PHE A 378 -11.12 -0.25 -20.93
C PHE A 378 -12.20 -0.45 -21.99
N GLU A 379 -12.25 0.37 -23.04
CA GLU A 379 -13.26 0.20 -24.10
C GLU A 379 -13.10 -1.10 -24.88
N LYS A 380 -11.86 -1.56 -25.12
CA LYS A 380 -11.61 -2.86 -25.75
C LYS A 380 -12.13 -3.99 -24.87
N GLU A 381 -11.82 -3.97 -23.57
CA GLU A 381 -12.31 -4.94 -22.60
C GLU A 381 -13.85 -4.89 -22.46
N ALA A 382 -14.43 -3.68 -22.47
CA ALA A 382 -15.87 -3.48 -22.38
C ALA A 382 -16.60 -4.02 -23.62
N ALA A 383 -16.05 -3.80 -24.82
CA ALA A 383 -16.57 -4.35 -26.06
C ALA A 383 -16.48 -5.88 -26.11
N GLU A 384 -15.41 -6.46 -25.56
CA GLU A 384 -15.28 -7.91 -25.44
C GLU A 384 -16.26 -8.50 -24.41
N ALA A 385 -16.38 -7.87 -23.24
CA ALA A 385 -17.37 -8.26 -22.23
C ALA A 385 -18.79 -8.24 -22.82
N GLN A 386 -19.13 -7.18 -23.57
CA GLN A 386 -20.43 -7.06 -24.22
C GLN A 386 -20.68 -8.16 -25.27
N LYS A 387 -19.67 -8.55 -26.06
CA LYS A 387 -19.77 -9.69 -27.00
C LYS A 387 -20.08 -11.01 -26.29
N ASN A 388 -19.65 -11.14 -25.04
CA ASN A 388 -19.88 -12.30 -24.19
C ASN A 388 -21.10 -12.15 -23.27
N GLU A 389 -21.94 -11.12 -23.47
CA GLU A 389 -23.11 -10.82 -22.63
C GLU A 389 -22.75 -10.55 -21.15
N LEU A 390 -21.52 -10.10 -20.88
CA LEU A 390 -21.01 -9.73 -19.57
C LEU A 390 -20.97 -8.21 -19.41
N ASN A 391 -21.10 -7.75 -18.16
CA ASN A 391 -20.87 -6.34 -17.83
C ASN A 391 -19.37 -6.04 -17.77
N PRO A 392 -18.92 -4.87 -18.28
CA PRO A 392 -17.55 -4.41 -18.10
C PRO A 392 -17.17 -4.37 -16.61
N ASN A 393 -15.93 -4.76 -16.28
CA ASN A 393 -15.45 -4.79 -14.90
C ASN A 393 -15.06 -3.38 -14.40
N TYR A 394 -16.04 -2.49 -14.24
CA TYR A 394 -15.79 -1.13 -13.75
C TYR A 394 -15.07 -1.10 -12.40
N VAL A 395 -15.32 -2.08 -11.52
CA VAL A 395 -14.72 -2.16 -10.17
C VAL A 395 -13.19 -2.18 -10.24
N ALA A 396 -12.61 -2.98 -11.14
CA ALA A 396 -11.17 -3.06 -11.32
C ALA A 396 -10.55 -1.72 -11.80
N TRP A 397 -11.32 -0.93 -12.55
CA TRP A 397 -10.87 0.32 -13.17
C TRP A 397 -11.09 1.56 -12.30
N LYS A 398 -12.06 1.54 -11.37
CA LYS A 398 -12.38 2.70 -10.51
C LYS A 398 -11.17 3.23 -9.75
N LYS A 399 -10.40 2.35 -9.09
CA LYS A 399 -9.24 2.78 -8.28
C LYS A 399 -8.13 3.41 -9.15
N PRO A 400 -7.69 2.81 -10.27
CA PRO A 400 -6.76 3.45 -11.20
C PRO A 400 -7.23 4.82 -11.72
N PHE A 401 -8.48 4.96 -12.18
CA PHE A 401 -8.99 6.25 -12.64
C PHE A 401 -9.13 7.27 -11.51
N PHE A 402 -9.55 6.85 -10.32
CA PHE A 402 -9.58 7.72 -9.14
C PHE A 402 -8.18 8.19 -8.74
N ASN A 403 -7.15 7.36 -8.92
CA ASN A 403 -5.78 7.77 -8.68
C ASN A 403 -5.36 8.93 -9.61
N LEU A 404 -5.76 8.91 -10.88
CA LEU A 404 -5.54 10.03 -11.82
C LEU A 404 -6.25 11.32 -11.35
N TYR A 405 -7.47 11.21 -10.81
CA TYR A 405 -8.14 12.34 -10.16
C TYR A 405 -7.27 12.90 -9.02
N THR A 406 -6.78 12.03 -8.14
CA THR A 406 -5.97 12.45 -6.99
C THR A 406 -4.60 13.03 -7.36
N ALA A 407 -4.12 12.74 -8.58
CA ALA A 407 -2.92 13.36 -9.12
C ALA A 407 -3.14 14.86 -9.37
N PHE A 408 -4.31 15.27 -9.85
CA PHE A 408 -4.63 16.68 -10.11
C PHE A 408 -5.27 17.41 -8.93
N LYS A 409 -6.10 16.71 -8.14
CA LYS A 409 -6.90 17.29 -7.04
C LYS A 409 -6.68 16.52 -5.74
N GLY A 410 -6.72 17.19 -4.60
CA GLY A 410 -6.80 16.51 -3.31
C GLY A 410 -8.15 15.77 -3.16
N ASP A 411 -8.13 14.56 -2.61
CA ASP A 411 -9.30 13.72 -2.33
C ASP A 411 -10.13 14.24 -1.15
N LYS A 412 -9.50 14.95 -0.21
CA LYS A 412 -10.13 15.51 1.00
C LYS A 412 -9.69 16.95 1.21
N ARG A 413 -10.52 17.73 1.91
CA ARG A 413 -10.21 19.12 2.27
C ARG A 413 -8.83 19.27 2.94
N VAL A 414 -8.50 18.40 3.90
CA VAL A 414 -7.19 18.40 4.58
C VAL A 414 -6.04 18.22 3.59
N ASN A 415 -6.21 17.38 2.57
CA ASN A 415 -5.19 17.14 1.56
C ASN A 415 -5.10 18.30 0.57
N ILE A 416 -6.21 18.95 0.23
CA ILE A 416 -6.22 20.19 -0.56
C ILE A 416 -5.47 21.31 0.19
N GLU A 417 -5.74 21.48 1.48
CA GLU A 417 -5.07 22.48 2.34
C GLU A 417 -3.57 22.20 2.51
N ARG A 418 -3.14 20.94 2.36
CA ARG A 418 -1.72 20.54 2.28
C ARG A 418 -1.10 20.72 0.89
N GLY A 419 -1.85 21.29 -0.06
CA GLY A 419 -1.40 21.46 -1.45
C GLY A 419 -1.28 20.14 -2.22
N HIS A 420 -1.99 19.08 -1.83
CA HIS A 420 -2.04 17.84 -2.63
C HIS A 420 -2.85 18.07 -3.91
N GLY A 421 -2.38 17.45 -5.00
CA GLY A 421 -2.89 17.60 -6.36
C GLY A 421 -2.12 18.67 -7.13
N LEU A 422 -1.76 18.38 -8.38
CA LEU A 422 -1.01 19.30 -9.24
C LEU A 422 -1.70 20.66 -9.43
N SER A 423 -3.04 20.70 -9.47
CA SER A 423 -3.78 21.96 -9.62
C SER A 423 -3.73 22.85 -8.37
N ASN A 424 -3.36 22.28 -7.21
CA ASN A 424 -3.32 22.95 -5.92
C ASN A 424 -1.89 23.36 -5.51
N LYS A 425 -0.89 23.13 -6.36
CA LYS A 425 0.50 23.50 -6.07
C LYS A 425 0.69 25.01 -6.18
N ASP A 426 1.07 25.61 -5.06
CA ASP A 426 1.52 26.99 -5.00
C ASP A 426 2.91 27.12 -5.65
N GLY A 427 3.23 28.31 -6.17
CA GLY A 427 4.54 28.59 -6.76
C GLY A 427 4.72 28.21 -8.24
N LEU A 428 3.82 27.39 -8.82
CA LEU A 428 3.85 27.10 -10.25
C LEU A 428 3.62 28.38 -11.08
N ASN A 429 4.43 28.58 -12.11
CA ASN A 429 4.22 29.68 -13.04
C ASN A 429 2.87 29.55 -13.79
N GLY A 430 2.31 30.69 -14.21
CA GLY A 430 0.95 30.75 -14.79
C GLY A 430 0.75 29.83 -15.99
N ALA A 431 1.75 29.72 -16.87
CA ALA A 431 1.68 28.85 -18.04
C ALA A 431 1.71 27.36 -17.66
N THR A 432 2.52 26.95 -16.68
CA THR A 432 2.50 25.57 -16.14
C THR A 432 1.16 25.26 -15.49
N LYS A 433 0.60 26.19 -14.70
CA LYS A 433 -0.72 26.03 -14.09
C LYS A 433 -1.83 25.89 -15.13
N GLN A 434 -1.75 26.65 -16.24
CA GLN A 434 -2.66 26.52 -17.36
C GLN A 434 -2.56 25.15 -18.03
N THR A 435 -1.35 24.65 -18.30
CA THR A 435 -1.15 23.30 -18.85
C THR A 435 -1.72 22.22 -17.93
N VAL A 436 -1.46 22.30 -16.62
CA VAL A 436 -2.00 21.35 -15.63
C VAL A 436 -3.52 21.35 -15.62
N ASN A 437 -4.15 22.53 -15.60
CA ASN A 437 -5.61 22.63 -15.60
C ASN A 437 -6.23 22.18 -16.92
N ALA A 438 -5.56 22.44 -18.06
CA ALA A 438 -5.99 21.97 -19.36
C ALA A 438 -5.94 20.43 -19.43
N ALA A 439 -4.83 19.82 -18.98
CA ALA A 439 -4.69 18.37 -18.88
C ALA A 439 -5.81 17.75 -18.01
N TYR A 440 -6.04 18.32 -16.82
CA TYR A 440 -7.12 17.88 -15.94
C TYR A 440 -8.51 17.97 -16.61
N GLY A 441 -8.76 19.02 -17.39
CA GLY A 441 -9.99 19.19 -18.16
C GLY A 441 -10.23 18.07 -19.17
N GLN A 442 -9.17 17.51 -19.78
CA GLN A 442 -9.27 16.37 -20.70
C GLN A 442 -9.43 15.03 -19.98
N VAL A 443 -8.77 14.87 -18.83
CA VAL A 443 -8.76 13.61 -18.08
C VAL A 443 -10.06 13.41 -17.28
N LEU A 444 -10.68 14.49 -16.79
CA LEU A 444 -11.84 14.43 -15.90
C LEU A 444 -13.07 13.72 -16.50
N PRO A 445 -13.49 13.98 -17.76
CA PRO A 445 -14.63 13.27 -18.35
C PRO A 445 -14.44 11.75 -18.36
N LEU A 446 -13.24 11.27 -18.72
CA LEU A 446 -12.89 9.84 -18.72
C LEU A 446 -13.03 9.22 -17.32
N ILE A 447 -12.51 9.92 -16.30
CA ILE A 447 -12.64 9.49 -14.90
C ILE A 447 -14.10 9.39 -14.50
N LEU A 448 -14.90 10.42 -14.79
CA LEU A 448 -16.31 10.46 -14.39
C LEU A 448 -17.09 9.29 -15.01
N SER A 449 -16.89 9.00 -16.30
CA SER A 449 -17.54 7.87 -16.96
C SER A 449 -17.27 6.55 -16.25
N ILE A 450 -16.02 6.27 -15.85
CA ILE A 450 -15.68 5.05 -15.11
C ILE A 450 -16.29 5.04 -13.70
N LEU A 451 -16.27 6.17 -12.99
CA LEU A 451 -16.80 6.24 -11.63
C LEU A 451 -18.32 6.10 -11.58
N VAL A 452 -19.03 6.59 -12.59
CA VAL A 452 -20.50 6.47 -12.72
C VAL A 452 -20.95 5.28 -13.57
N GLU A 453 -20.01 4.40 -13.92
CA GLU A 453 -20.27 3.16 -14.67
C GLU A 453 -20.96 3.38 -16.04
N LYS A 454 -20.50 4.40 -16.76
CA LYS A 454 -20.95 4.73 -18.11
C LYS A 454 -19.86 4.45 -19.14
N PRO A 455 -20.25 4.14 -20.40
CA PRO A 455 -19.32 4.13 -21.51
C PRO A 455 -18.60 5.47 -21.63
N ILE A 456 -17.34 5.43 -22.02
CA ILE A 456 -16.57 6.63 -22.35
C ILE A 456 -17.10 7.18 -23.67
N GLU A 457 -17.33 8.49 -23.75
CA GLU A 457 -17.81 9.09 -24.99
C GLU A 457 -16.65 9.27 -25.98
N PRO A 458 -16.81 8.93 -27.28
CA PRO A 458 -15.74 9.06 -28.27
C PRO A 458 -15.13 10.46 -28.34
N LYS A 459 -15.97 11.50 -28.18
CA LYS A 459 -15.54 12.90 -28.18
C LYS A 459 -14.52 13.21 -27.08
N ASP A 460 -14.61 12.55 -25.92
CA ASP A 460 -13.72 12.78 -24.78
C ASP A 460 -12.35 12.13 -25.05
N GLN A 461 -12.34 10.97 -25.73
CA GLN A 461 -11.10 10.33 -26.19
C GLN A 461 -10.41 11.14 -27.30
N ASP A 462 -11.17 11.61 -28.27
CA ASP A 462 -10.64 12.45 -29.35
C ASP A 462 -10.07 13.75 -28.80
N ALA A 463 -10.75 14.36 -27.81
CA ALA A 463 -10.29 15.58 -27.17
C ALA A 463 -8.96 15.40 -26.42
N ILE A 464 -8.79 14.32 -25.65
CA ILE A 464 -7.51 14.06 -24.97
C ILE A 464 -6.39 13.74 -25.97
N LEU A 465 -6.69 13.01 -27.06
CA LEU A 465 -5.73 12.73 -28.13
C LEU A 465 -5.24 14.01 -28.81
N GLN A 466 -6.16 14.88 -29.24
CA GLN A 466 -5.81 16.18 -29.83
C GLN A 466 -5.00 17.04 -28.86
N TRP A 467 -5.35 17.02 -27.57
CA TRP A 467 -4.60 17.74 -26.55
C TRP A 467 -3.17 17.21 -26.40
N LEU A 468 -2.98 15.89 -26.39
CA LEU A 468 -1.66 15.25 -26.32
C LEU A 468 -0.80 15.58 -27.54
N GLU A 469 -1.39 15.69 -28.73
CA GLU A 469 -0.65 16.11 -29.92
C GLU A 469 -0.20 17.57 -29.84
N ALA A 470 -1.08 18.46 -29.37
CA ALA A 470 -0.84 19.90 -29.30
C ALA A 470 0.06 20.34 -28.13
N ASN A 471 0.14 19.55 -27.04
CA ASN A 471 0.80 19.95 -25.78
C ASN A 471 2.02 19.11 -25.44
N LYS A 472 2.74 18.60 -26.45
CA LYS A 472 4.00 17.87 -26.23
C LYS A 472 4.99 18.75 -25.44
N PRO A 473 5.55 18.24 -24.32
CA PRO A 473 6.47 19.02 -23.52
C PRO A 473 7.77 19.28 -24.30
N PRO A 474 8.38 20.49 -24.16
CA PRO A 474 9.60 20.84 -24.91
C PRO A 474 10.83 20.02 -24.47
N SER A 475 10.80 19.50 -23.25
CA SER A 475 11.83 18.62 -22.69
C SER A 475 11.15 17.45 -22.01
N ARG A 476 11.71 16.25 -22.21
CA ARG A 476 11.31 15.02 -21.51
C ARG A 476 12.16 14.71 -20.29
N LYS A 477 12.95 15.69 -19.83
CA LYS A 477 13.64 15.60 -18.54
C LYS A 477 12.71 16.07 -17.43
N VAL A 478 12.66 15.30 -16.34
CA VAL A 478 11.95 15.70 -15.11
C VAL A 478 12.65 16.87 -14.42
N HIS A 479 13.98 16.83 -14.45
CA HIS A 479 14.90 17.81 -13.88
C HIS A 479 16.19 17.80 -14.70
N ASP A 480 16.93 18.90 -14.73
CA ASP A 480 18.12 19.06 -15.59
C ASP A 480 19.23 18.03 -15.31
N SER A 481 19.30 17.54 -14.07
CA SER A 481 20.26 16.51 -13.63
C SER A 481 19.98 15.12 -14.20
N PHE A 482 18.80 14.87 -14.78
CA PHE A 482 18.41 13.55 -15.27
C PHE A 482 18.43 13.45 -16.80
N LYS A 483 18.60 12.21 -17.28
CA LYS A 483 18.36 11.88 -18.68
C LYS A 483 16.87 11.98 -18.99
N GLU A 484 16.55 12.16 -20.27
CA GLU A 484 15.17 12.15 -20.73
C GLU A 484 14.47 10.83 -20.40
N ILE A 485 13.19 10.93 -20.06
CA ILE A 485 12.33 9.77 -19.96
C ILE A 485 12.03 9.31 -21.39
N ILE A 486 12.63 8.19 -21.77
CA ILE A 486 12.33 7.52 -23.04
C ILE A 486 11.20 6.55 -22.74
N SER A 487 10.00 6.82 -23.26
CA SER A 487 8.95 5.81 -23.31
C SER A 487 9.43 4.67 -24.22
N ASP A 488 9.36 3.42 -23.76
CA ASP A 488 9.92 2.25 -24.48
C ASP A 488 9.45 2.13 -25.94
N ASP A 489 8.28 2.65 -26.31
CA ASP A 489 7.81 2.71 -27.70
C ASP A 489 8.73 3.50 -28.65
N GLN A 490 9.53 4.43 -28.13
CA GLN A 490 10.48 5.19 -28.94
C GLN A 490 11.87 4.54 -29.02
N SER A 491 12.12 3.49 -28.22
CA SER A 491 13.35 2.69 -28.32
C SER A 491 13.34 1.69 -29.49
N GLN A 492 12.18 1.49 -30.12
CA GLN A 492 11.99 0.64 -31.30
C GLN A 492 11.68 1.44 -32.58
N ALA A 493 12.24 2.64 -32.75
CA ALA A 493 12.35 3.19 -34.09
C ALA A 493 13.32 2.31 -34.91
N PRO A 494 12.90 1.72 -36.04
CA PRO A 494 13.78 0.89 -36.84
C PRO A 494 14.82 1.77 -37.55
N GLY A 495 16.10 1.52 -37.26
CA GLY A 495 17.19 1.87 -38.16
C GLY A 495 17.97 3.15 -37.85
N THR A 496 19.06 2.99 -37.12
CA THR A 496 20.39 3.24 -37.70
C THR A 496 21.30 2.15 -37.18
N LEU A 497 21.52 1.13 -38.02
CA LEU A 497 22.65 0.24 -37.88
C LEU A 497 23.90 1.12 -37.88
N SER A 498 24.47 1.35 -36.70
CA SER A 498 25.82 1.89 -36.60
C SER A 498 26.74 0.81 -37.14
N SER A 499 27.14 0.97 -38.39
CA SER A 499 28.23 0.24 -39.04
C SER A 499 29.53 0.51 -38.27
N ALA A 500 29.77 -0.28 -37.23
CA ALA A 500 31.10 -0.43 -36.66
C ALA A 500 31.84 -1.46 -37.50
N THR A 501 32.58 -0.95 -38.46
CA THR A 501 33.59 -1.64 -39.25
C THR A 501 34.59 -2.32 -38.31
N ALA A 502 34.51 -3.64 -38.16
CA ALA A 502 35.58 -4.44 -37.58
C ALA A 502 36.60 -4.73 -38.69
N SER A 503 37.58 -3.86 -38.80
CA SER A 503 38.80 -4.11 -39.57
C SER A 503 39.84 -4.76 -38.67
N ASN A 504 40.22 -5.98 -39.02
CA ASN A 504 41.42 -6.77 -38.70
C ASN A 504 42.57 -6.08 -37.96
N THR A 505 43.32 -6.81 -37.13
CA THR A 505 44.62 -7.43 -37.53
C THR A 505 45.15 -8.35 -36.42
N GLU A 506 45.62 -9.52 -36.84
CA GLU A 506 46.39 -10.54 -36.12
C GLU A 506 47.69 -9.99 -35.52
N ALA A 507 48.19 -10.57 -34.41
CA ALA A 507 49.61 -10.94 -34.23
C ALA A 507 49.89 -11.55 -32.84
N ASN A 508 50.36 -12.81 -32.85
CA ASN A 508 51.42 -13.42 -32.05
C ASN A 508 51.63 -12.99 -30.58
N ASN A 509 51.38 -13.89 -29.62
CA ASN A 509 52.34 -14.90 -29.12
C ASN A 509 51.69 -15.77 -28.03
#